data_AF-A0A011RG64-F1
#
_entry.id   AF-A0A011RG64-F1
#
_cell.length_a   1.000
_cell.length_b   1.000
_cell.length_c   1.000
_cell.angle_alpha   90.00
_cell.angle_beta   90.00
_cell.angle_gamma   90.00
#
_symmetry.space_group_name_H-M   'P 1'
#
loop_
_entity.id
_entity.type
_entity.pdbx_description
1 polymer ?
#
loop_
_entity_poly.entity_id
_entity_poly.type
_entity_poly.pdbx_seq_one_letter_code
_entity_poly.pdbx_strand_id
1 'polypeptide(L)'
;MQQIPLAPSTRPASKLSTEEVAAALLVLPQTVRRSFCTLGHFHGLRPTKLASRRLAWDAAEVDRLIAGEAAKAPDPADIAAHQARKASSPAKLPAHIARKAAAKAKRMAAAGVEELTTGEVA
;
A
#
# COMPACT_ATOMS: atom_id res chain seq x y z
N MET A 1 -34.68 -34.72 6.24
CA MET A 1 -34.42 -33.45 5.54
C MET A 1 -33.19 -32.82 6.19
N GLN A 2 -31.98 -33.18 5.76
CA GLN A 2 -30.75 -32.59 6.31
C GLN A 2 -30.16 -31.67 5.24
N GLN A 3 -30.13 -30.37 5.53
CA GLN A 3 -29.53 -29.36 4.67
C GLN A 3 -28.00 -29.45 4.79
N ILE A 4 -27.33 -29.72 3.67
CA ILE A 4 -25.87 -29.59 3.56
C ILE A 4 -25.54 -28.10 3.68
N PRO A 5 -24.69 -27.67 4.64
CA PRO A 5 -24.24 -26.28 4.68
C PRO A 5 -23.49 -26.00 3.38
N LEU A 6 -24.02 -25.07 2.58
CA LEU A 6 -23.41 -24.60 1.36
C LEU A 6 -22.06 -23.98 1.74
N ALA A 7 -20.96 -24.71 1.54
CA ALA A 7 -19.62 -24.17 1.72
C ALA A 7 -19.50 -22.88 0.88
N PRO A 8 -18.92 -21.79 1.40
CA PRO A 8 -18.74 -20.58 0.61
C PRO A 8 -17.93 -20.97 -0.63
N SER A 9 -18.57 -20.84 -1.80
CA SER A 9 -17.97 -21.16 -3.08
C SER A 9 -16.64 -20.43 -3.19
N THR A 10 -15.52 -21.16 -3.24
CA THR A 10 -14.17 -20.66 -3.50
C THR A 10 -14.02 -20.12 -4.93
N ARG A 11 -15.11 -19.73 -5.60
CA ARG A 11 -14.98 -18.84 -6.74
C ARG A 11 -14.32 -17.58 -6.20
N PRO A 12 -13.19 -17.16 -6.76
CA PRO A 12 -12.59 -15.92 -6.31
C PRO A 12 -13.64 -14.83 -6.49
N ALA A 13 -14.03 -14.18 -5.38
CA ALA A 13 -14.71 -12.88 -5.44
C ALA A 13 -14.01 -12.07 -6.54
N SER A 14 -14.77 -11.63 -7.54
CA SER A 14 -14.26 -11.10 -8.81
C SER A 14 -12.95 -10.36 -8.60
N LYS A 15 -11.83 -10.91 -9.11
CA LYS A 15 -10.54 -10.29 -8.89
C LYS A 15 -10.29 -9.28 -10.00
N LEU A 16 -9.97 -8.05 -9.62
CA LEU A 16 -9.64 -6.99 -10.55
C LEU A 16 -8.14 -6.95 -10.81
N SER A 17 -7.79 -6.63 -12.05
CA SER A 17 -6.44 -6.25 -12.42
C SER A 17 -6.09 -4.87 -11.85
N THR A 18 -4.79 -4.54 -11.86
CA THR A 18 -4.34 -3.24 -11.38
C THR A 18 -4.84 -2.08 -12.25
N GLU A 19 -5.13 -2.32 -13.52
CA GLU A 19 -5.66 -1.28 -14.41
C GLU A 19 -7.14 -1.02 -14.15
N GLU A 20 -7.93 -2.08 -13.92
CA GLU A 20 -9.34 -1.95 -13.56
C GLU A 20 -9.50 -1.23 -12.21
N VAL A 21 -8.68 -1.56 -11.21
CA VAL A 21 -8.70 -0.84 -9.92
C VAL A 21 -8.33 0.62 -10.09
N ALA A 22 -7.34 0.92 -10.94
CA ALA A 22 -6.91 2.28 -11.18
C ALA A 22 -8.00 3.11 -11.89
N ALA A 23 -8.67 2.51 -12.88
CA ALA A 23 -9.81 3.12 -13.55
C ALA A 23 -10.97 3.38 -12.58
N ALA A 24 -11.30 2.39 -11.72
CA ALA A 24 -12.38 2.50 -10.75
C ALA A 24 -12.13 3.60 -9.69
N LEU A 25 -10.87 3.79 -9.30
CA LEU A 25 -10.46 4.79 -8.30
C LEU A 25 -10.01 6.11 -8.93
N LEU A 26 -10.17 6.28 -10.25
CA LEU A 26 -9.81 7.49 -11.01
C LEU A 26 -8.34 7.91 -10.84
N VAL A 27 -7.44 6.94 -10.76
CA VAL A 27 -5.99 7.15 -10.61
C VAL A 27 -5.20 6.50 -11.74
N LEU A 28 -3.95 6.90 -11.90
CA LEU A 28 -3.04 6.20 -12.81
C LEU A 28 -2.66 4.82 -12.23
N PRO A 29 -2.56 3.75 -13.06
CA PRO A 29 -2.09 2.45 -12.61
C PRO A 29 -0.70 2.48 -11.96
N GLN A 30 0.15 3.43 -12.37
CA GLN A 30 1.47 3.66 -11.79
C GLN A 30 1.39 4.10 -10.33
N THR A 31 0.36 4.85 -9.94
CA THR A 31 0.14 5.30 -8.56
C THR A 31 -0.15 4.12 -7.65
N VAL A 32 -1.06 3.23 -8.08
CA VAL A 32 -1.42 2.01 -7.35
C VAL A 32 -0.18 1.12 -7.15
N ARG A 33 0.58 0.89 -8.22
CA ARG A 33 1.83 0.10 -8.18
C ARG A 33 2.87 0.72 -7.27
N ARG A 34 3.07 2.05 -7.36
CA ARG A 34 4.03 2.77 -6.51
C ARG A 34 3.65 2.63 -5.04
N SER A 35 2.39 2.84 -4.71
CA SER A 35 1.89 2.71 -3.34
C SER A 35 2.15 1.32 -2.77
N PHE A 36 1.84 0.27 -3.54
CA PHE A 36 2.14 -1.10 -3.14
C PHE A 36 3.65 -1.34 -2.93
N CYS A 37 4.52 -0.82 -3.80
CA CYS A 37 5.97 -0.97 -3.64
C CYS A 37 6.57 -0.12 -2.49
N THR A 38 5.95 1.00 -2.14
CA THR A 38 6.46 1.89 -1.09
C THR A 38 5.91 1.56 0.28
N LEU A 39 4.60 1.28 0.36
CA LEU A 39 3.82 1.12 1.59
C LEU A 39 3.36 -0.33 1.81
N GLY A 40 3.38 -1.18 0.77
CA GLY A 40 2.90 -2.57 0.85
C GLY A 40 1.39 -2.75 0.63
N HIS A 41 0.64 -1.67 0.46
CA HIS A 41 -0.82 -1.66 0.28
C HIS A 41 -1.24 -0.41 -0.50
N PHE A 42 -2.51 -0.33 -0.92
CA PHE A 42 -3.10 0.88 -1.50
C PHE A 42 -4.43 1.18 -0.80
N HIS A 43 -4.50 2.25 0.00
CA HIS A 43 -5.68 2.59 0.81
C HIS A 43 -6.23 1.40 1.62
N GLY A 44 -5.35 0.60 2.26
CA GLY A 44 -5.72 -0.62 2.99
C GLY A 44 -5.91 -1.87 2.12
N LEU A 45 -6.10 -1.72 0.81
CA LEU A 45 -6.23 -2.84 -0.12
C LEU A 45 -4.92 -3.60 -0.29
N ARG A 46 -4.98 -4.93 -0.26
CA ARG A 46 -3.83 -5.82 -0.46
C ARG A 46 -4.00 -6.69 -1.71
N PRO A 47 -3.08 -6.63 -2.67
CA PRO A 47 -3.15 -7.52 -3.83
C PRO A 47 -2.69 -8.93 -3.46
N THR A 48 -3.35 -9.93 -4.07
CA THR A 48 -2.85 -11.31 -4.12
C THR A 48 -1.93 -11.46 -5.32
N LYS A 49 -0.71 -11.97 -5.09
CA LYS A 49 0.26 -12.21 -6.15
C LYS A 49 -0.06 -13.54 -6.84
N LEU A 50 -0.46 -13.49 -8.11
CA LEU A 50 -0.74 -14.68 -8.91
C LEU A 50 0.53 -15.35 -9.42
N ALA A 51 0.42 -16.63 -9.82
CA ALA A 51 1.50 -17.37 -10.49
C ALA A 51 1.96 -16.68 -11.79
N SER A 52 1.06 -15.97 -12.47
CA SER A 52 1.34 -15.13 -13.65
C SER A 52 2.18 -13.86 -13.34
N ARG A 53 2.59 -13.68 -12.09
CA ARG A 53 3.26 -12.48 -11.53
C ARG A 53 2.43 -11.20 -11.61
N ARG A 54 1.15 -11.28 -11.98
CA ARG A 54 0.20 -10.16 -11.90
C ARG A 54 -0.34 -10.01 -10.47
N LEU A 55 -0.81 -8.81 -10.17
CA LEU A 55 -1.47 -8.48 -8.91
C LEU A 55 -2.98 -8.57 -9.12
N ALA A 56 -3.65 -9.38 -8.31
CA ALA A 56 -5.09 -9.54 -8.28
C ALA A 56 -5.65 -8.84 -7.04
N TRP A 57 -6.56 -7.89 -7.27
CA TRP A 57 -7.22 -7.10 -6.23
C TRP A 57 -8.63 -7.65 -5.98
N ASP A 58 -9.14 -7.53 -4.76
CA ASP A 58 -10.51 -7.97 -4.45
C ASP A 58 -11.53 -6.92 -4.89
N ALA A 59 -12.44 -7.25 -5.82
CA ALA A 59 -13.47 -6.29 -6.25
C ALA A 59 -14.35 -5.81 -5.10
N ALA A 60 -14.73 -6.70 -4.18
CA ALA A 60 -15.62 -6.32 -3.08
C ALA A 60 -14.96 -5.37 -2.07
N GLU A 61 -13.63 -5.40 -1.94
CA GLU A 61 -12.92 -4.39 -1.16
C GLU A 61 -12.79 -3.06 -1.91
N VAL A 62 -12.60 -3.10 -3.23
CA VAL A 62 -12.53 -1.90 -4.08
C VAL A 62 -13.89 -1.19 -4.11
N ASP A 63 -14.98 -1.93 -4.28
CA ASP A 63 -16.34 -1.39 -4.30
C ASP A 63 -16.70 -0.75 -2.95
N ARG A 64 -16.33 -1.39 -1.83
CA ARG A 64 -16.49 -0.79 -0.49
C ARG A 64 -15.69 0.49 -0.33
N LEU A 65 -14.46 0.53 -0.83
CA LEU A 65 -13.64 1.74 -0.80
C LEU A 65 -14.28 2.87 -1.62
N ILE A 66 -14.86 2.57 -2.78
CA ILE A 66 -15.58 3.53 -3.62
C ILE A 66 -16.86 4.01 -2.91
N ALA A 67 -17.55 3.12 -2.20
CA ALA A 67 -18.72 3.45 -1.39
C ALA A 67 -18.39 4.32 -0.16
N GLY A 68 -17.11 4.61 0.10
CA GLY A 68 -16.66 5.43 1.23
C GLY A 68 -16.50 4.64 2.54
N GLU A 69 -16.64 3.32 2.50
CA GLU A 69 -16.35 2.48 3.65
C GLU A 69 -14.83 2.31 3.82
N ALA A 70 -14.37 2.36 5.07
CA ALA A 70 -12.97 2.12 5.36
C ALA A 70 -12.59 0.70 4.92
N ALA A 71 -11.68 0.58 3.96
CA ALA A 71 -11.09 -0.71 3.61
C ALA A 71 -10.52 -1.37 4.87
N LYS A 72 -10.59 -2.71 4.92
CA LYS A 72 -10.13 -3.48 6.08
C LYS A 72 -8.73 -3.01 6.47
N ALA A 73 -8.57 -2.64 7.74
CA ALA A 73 -7.27 -2.21 8.27
C ALA A 73 -6.24 -3.32 7.97
N PRO A 74 -5.14 -3.00 7.28
CA PRO A 74 -4.15 -3.99 6.93
C PRO A 74 -3.54 -4.58 8.20
N ASP A 75 -3.26 -5.89 8.19
CA ASP A 75 -2.55 -6.53 9.29
C ASP A 75 -1.18 -5.84 9.45
N PRO A 76 -0.91 -5.19 10.60
CA PRO A 76 0.35 -4.49 10.82
C PRO A 76 1.57 -5.42 10.69
N ALA A 77 1.41 -6.72 10.97
CA ALA A 77 2.49 -7.69 10.84
C ALA A 77 2.93 -7.89 9.38
N ASP A 78 1.97 -7.89 8.43
CA ASP A 78 2.26 -8.04 7.00
C ASP A 78 2.96 -6.79 6.43
N ILE A 79 2.57 -5.60 6.90
CA ILE A 79 3.24 -4.34 6.55
C ILE A 79 4.67 -4.35 7.10
N ALA A 80 4.84 -4.72 8.37
CA ALA A 80 6.15 -4.83 9.01
C ALA A 80 7.05 -5.85 8.28
N ALA A 81 6.51 -6.99 7.86
CA ALA A 81 7.25 -7.97 7.06
C ALA A 81 7.64 -7.42 5.68
N HIS A 82 6.77 -6.66 5.02
CA HIS A 82 7.10 -5.99 3.77
C HIS A 82 8.23 -4.96 3.95
N GLN A 83 8.16 -4.16 5.01
CA GLN A 83 9.18 -3.18 5.33
C GLN A 83 10.51 -3.84 5.73
N ALA A 84 10.46 -4.92 6.50
CA ALA A 84 11.64 -5.69 6.89
C ALA A 84 12.37 -6.24 5.66
N ARG A 85 11.66 -6.86 4.71
CA ARG A 85 12.26 -7.32 3.43
C ARG A 85 12.97 -6.20 2.67
N LYS A 86 12.41 -4.99 2.70
CA LYS A 86 12.97 -3.82 2.03
C LYS A 86 14.19 -3.26 2.79
N ALA A 87 14.17 -3.30 4.12
CA ALA A 87 15.28 -2.89 4.98
C ALA A 87 16.47 -3.87 4.94
N SER A 88 16.26 -5.13 4.54
CA SER A 88 17.33 -6.15 4.49
C SER A 88 18.36 -5.96 3.37
N SER A 89 18.24 -4.98 2.47
CA SER A 89 19.20 -4.83 1.36
C SER A 89 19.49 -3.37 0.95
N PRO A 90 19.96 -2.51 1.86
CA PRO A 90 20.43 -1.17 1.51
C PRO A 90 21.68 -1.21 0.62
N ALA A 91 22.47 -2.29 0.69
CA ALA A 91 23.70 -2.48 -0.07
C ALA A 91 23.50 -2.60 -1.60
N LYS A 92 22.27 -2.84 -2.08
CA LYS A 92 21.97 -2.90 -3.53
C LYS A 92 21.64 -1.53 -4.15
N LEU A 93 21.59 -0.44 -3.37
CA LEU A 93 21.32 0.88 -3.93
C LEU A 93 22.56 1.46 -4.62
N PRO A 94 22.49 1.84 -5.92
CA PRO A 94 23.57 2.55 -6.58
C PRO A 94 23.94 3.85 -5.85
N ALA A 95 25.23 4.19 -5.81
CA ALA A 95 25.76 5.31 -5.02
C ALA A 95 25.05 6.66 -5.26
N HIS A 96 24.61 6.93 -6.49
CA HIS A 96 23.90 8.17 -6.82
C HIS A 96 22.51 8.25 -6.18
N ILE A 97 21.81 7.11 -5.99
CA ILE A 97 20.52 7.06 -5.30
C ILE A 97 20.73 7.28 -3.80
N ALA A 98 21.77 6.66 -3.22
CA ALA A 98 22.14 6.88 -1.82
C ALA A 98 22.47 8.36 -1.54
N ARG A 99 23.26 9.00 -2.41
CA ARG A 99 23.53 10.46 -2.34
C ARG A 99 22.25 11.29 -2.42
N LYS A 100 21.33 10.95 -3.32
CA LYS A 100 20.05 11.65 -3.48
C LYS A 100 19.14 11.47 -2.24
N ALA A 101 19.14 10.29 -1.64
CA ALA A 101 18.43 10.02 -0.39
C ALA A 101 19.01 10.81 0.78
N ALA A 102 20.34 10.83 0.94
CA ALA A 102 21.03 11.62 1.97
C ALA A 102 20.79 13.12 1.81
N ALA A 103 20.86 13.65 0.59
CA ALA A 103 20.56 15.05 0.30
C ALA A 103 19.09 15.39 0.62
N LYS A 104 18.14 14.49 0.29
CA LYS A 104 16.73 14.65 0.68
C LYS A 104 16.57 14.65 2.20
N ALA A 105 17.19 13.71 2.91
CA ALA A 105 17.14 13.67 4.38
C ALA A 105 17.70 14.95 5.01
N LYS A 106 18.84 15.47 4.50
CA LYS A 106 19.41 16.75 4.92
C LYS A 106 18.46 17.92 4.69
N ARG A 107 17.76 17.96 3.55
CA ARG A 107 16.74 18.99 3.26
C ARG A 107 15.53 18.88 4.18
N MET A 108 15.06 17.67 4.49
CA MET A 108 13.95 17.46 5.42
C MET A 108 14.35 17.85 6.85
N ALA A 109 15.58 17.56 7.29
CA ALA A 109 16.09 17.99 8.59
C ALA A 109 16.24 19.51 8.68
N ALA A 110 16.72 20.17 7.63
CA ALA A 110 16.80 21.63 7.57
C ALA A 110 15.42 22.32 7.51
N ALA A 111 14.41 21.65 6.95
CA ALA A 111 13.03 22.14 6.91
C ALA A 111 12.25 21.90 8.22
N GLY A 112 12.75 21.03 9.11
CA GLY A 112 12.10 20.68 10.39
C GLY A 112 12.53 21.49 11.60
N VAL A 113 13.22 22.64 11.42
CA VAL A 113 13.73 23.47 12.53
C VAL A 113 12.86 24.72 12.80
N GLU A 114 11.74 24.92 12.10
CA GLU A 114 10.89 26.13 12.26
C GLU A 114 9.47 25.88 12.81
N GLU A 115 9.20 24.80 13.55
CA GLU A 115 7.96 24.71 14.35
C GLU A 115 8.25 24.14 15.74
N LEU A 116 8.58 25.04 16.68
CA LEU A 116 8.06 25.15 18.06
C LEU A 116 8.95 26.10 18.90
N THR A 117 8.96 27.39 18.54
CA THR A 117 9.33 28.46 19.49
C THR A 117 8.39 29.65 19.28
N THR A 118 7.17 29.50 19.77
CA THR A 118 6.21 30.58 20.05
C THR A 118 5.31 29.98 21.13
N GLY A 119 5.14 30.51 22.33
CA GLY A 119 5.62 31.69 23.00
C GLY A 119 5.03 31.58 24.40
N GLU A 120 5.87 31.70 25.42
CA GLU A 120 5.47 31.96 26.79
C GLU A 120 4.78 33.34 26.83
N VAL A 121 3.53 33.40 27.26
CA VAL A 121 2.91 34.65 27.76
C VAL A 121 2.08 34.33 28.99
N ALA A 122 2.44 35.03 30.06
CA ALA A 122 1.73 35.19 31.31
C ALA A 122 0.42 35.97 31.14
#